data_AF-A0A350IBF3-F1
#
_entry.id   AF-A0A350IBF3-F1
#
_cell.length_a   1.000
_cell.length_b   1.000
_cell.length_c   1.000
_cell.angle_alpha   90.00
_cell.angle_beta   90.00
_cell.angle_gamma   90.00
#
_symmetry.space_group_name_H-M   'P 1'
#
loop_
_entity.id
_entity.type
_entity.pdbx_description
1 polymer ?
#
loop_
_entity_poly.entity_id
_entity_poly.type
_entity_poly.pdbx_seq_one_letter_code
_entity_poly.pdbx_strand_id
1 'polypeptide(L)'
;MKGRVDYNCADDELYKYSISKLKRVADHWLRRFLISKSRTSNNGLLVCFLTGRSYDESDLHVAHLFQRGLMSVRYNEYNCNLINKWSNTFDDQIYNEELYGKGVTKHIFEYTNKFISEFGLDAYEELKDDSDDIIYRDKDDYVDLILEFRGCIK
;
A
#
# COMPACT_ATOMS: atom_id res chain seq x y z
N MET A 1 -7.86 -19.19 19.36
CA MET A 1 -7.94 -19.29 17.88
C MET A 1 -8.24 -17.91 17.30
N LYS A 2 -7.37 -17.34 16.46
CA LYS A 2 -7.69 -16.13 15.70
C LYS A 2 -8.77 -16.51 14.68
N GLY A 3 -10.04 -16.14 14.94
CA GLY A 3 -11.13 -16.40 14.01
C GLY A 3 -10.80 -15.87 12.61
N ARG A 4 -11.19 -16.63 11.57
CA ARG A 4 -11.09 -16.22 10.17
C ARG A 4 -11.75 -14.84 10.03
N VAL A 5 -11.05 -13.89 9.41
CA VAL A 5 -11.60 -12.56 9.11
C VAL A 5 -12.38 -12.69 7.81
N ASP A 6 -13.64 -12.28 7.83
CA ASP A 6 -14.40 -12.09 6.61
C ASP A 6 -14.15 -10.67 6.10
N TYR A 7 -13.44 -10.58 4.98
CA TYR A 7 -13.10 -9.30 4.37
C TYR A 7 -14.30 -8.67 3.63
N ASN A 8 -15.31 -9.47 3.30
CA ASN A 8 -16.50 -9.05 2.55
C ASN A 8 -17.76 -8.99 3.43
N CYS A 9 -17.60 -8.93 4.76
CA CYS A 9 -18.73 -8.77 5.67
C CYS A 9 -19.53 -7.50 5.37
N ALA A 10 -20.82 -7.51 5.72
CA ALA A 10 -21.68 -6.35 5.55
C ALA A 10 -21.23 -5.19 6.45
N ASP A 11 -21.58 -3.96 6.08
CA ASP A 11 -21.07 -2.74 6.74
C ASP A 11 -21.43 -2.67 8.23
N ASP A 12 -22.63 -3.12 8.60
CA ASP A 12 -23.10 -3.20 9.99
C ASP A 12 -22.30 -4.20 10.84
N GLU A 13 -21.60 -5.15 10.20
CA GLU A 13 -20.78 -6.14 10.89
C GLU A 13 -19.38 -5.63 11.24
N LEU A 14 -18.90 -4.56 10.58
CA LEU A 14 -17.57 -4.01 10.82
C LEU A 14 -17.37 -3.59 12.28
N TYR A 15 -18.39 -3.00 12.91
CA TYR A 15 -18.33 -2.56 14.30
C TYR A 15 -18.12 -3.71 15.30
N LYS A 16 -18.49 -4.94 14.92
CA LYS A 16 -18.27 -6.17 15.71
C LYS A 16 -16.79 -6.57 15.72
N TYR A 17 -15.97 -6.04 14.81
CA TYR A 17 -14.55 -6.38 14.72
C TYR A 17 -13.71 -5.60 15.73
N SER A 18 -12.60 -6.21 16.16
CA SER A 18 -11.55 -5.49 16.89
C SER A 18 -10.74 -4.62 15.93
N ILE A 19 -10.06 -3.60 16.44
CA ILE A 19 -9.17 -2.74 15.63
C ILE A 19 -8.15 -3.58 14.83
N SER A 20 -7.60 -4.64 15.42
CA SER A 20 -6.66 -5.53 14.70
C SER A 20 -7.30 -6.24 13.51
N LYS A 21 -8.59 -6.62 13.60
CA LYS A 21 -9.34 -7.18 12.48
C LYS A 21 -9.68 -6.10 11.45
N LEU A 22 -10.13 -4.93 11.90
CA LEU A 22 -10.43 -3.79 11.03
C LEU A 22 -9.21 -3.36 10.20
N LYS A 23 -8.02 -3.29 10.79
CA LYS A 23 -6.76 -3.03 10.07
C LYS A 23 -6.55 -3.98 8.89
N ARG A 24 -6.86 -5.27 9.07
CA ARG A 24 -6.72 -6.30 8.02
C ARG A 24 -7.79 -6.17 6.94
N VAL A 25 -9.00 -5.75 7.30
CA VAL A 25 -10.08 -5.46 6.34
C VAL A 25 -9.73 -4.21 5.55
N ALA A 26 -9.23 -3.15 6.19
CA ALA A 26 -8.73 -1.95 5.53
C ALA A 26 -7.57 -2.26 4.56
N ASP A 27 -6.57 -3.06 4.97
CA ASP A 27 -5.48 -3.46 4.05
C ASP A 27 -6.02 -4.25 2.84
N HIS A 28 -7.03 -5.09 3.03
CA HIS A 28 -7.67 -5.84 1.95
C HIS A 28 -8.37 -4.89 0.96
N TRP A 29 -9.18 -3.97 1.46
CA TRP A 29 -9.93 -3.04 0.61
C TRP A 29 -9.05 -1.98 -0.04
N LEU A 30 -7.99 -1.51 0.63
CA LEU A 30 -6.95 -0.68 0.02
C LEU A 30 -6.37 -1.37 -1.22
N ARG A 31 -6.02 -2.65 -1.12
CA ARG A 31 -5.51 -3.40 -2.29
C ARG A 31 -6.52 -3.42 -3.43
N ARG A 32 -7.80 -3.67 -3.13
CA ARG A 32 -8.87 -3.71 -4.14
C ARG A 32 -9.09 -2.34 -4.78
N PHE A 33 -9.04 -1.28 -3.97
CA PHE A 33 -9.09 0.10 -4.43
C PHE A 33 -7.92 0.40 -5.39
N LEU A 34 -6.68 0.10 -5.00
CA LEU A 34 -5.51 0.30 -5.86
C LEU A 34 -5.61 -0.47 -7.19
N ILE A 35 -6.13 -1.70 -7.17
CA ILE A 35 -6.39 -2.48 -8.40
C ILE A 35 -7.40 -1.77 -9.30
N SER A 36 -8.51 -1.26 -8.73
CA SER A 36 -9.53 -0.55 -9.50
C SER A 36 -9.02 0.75 -10.16
N LYS A 37 -7.97 1.35 -9.59
CA LYS A 37 -7.33 2.58 -10.09
C LYS A 37 -6.12 2.31 -10.98
N SER A 38 -5.64 1.07 -11.04
CA SER A 38 -4.40 0.73 -11.72
C SER A 38 -4.51 0.84 -13.22
N ARG A 39 -3.41 1.25 -13.86
CA ARG A 39 -3.29 1.20 -15.32
C ARG A 39 -3.35 -0.27 -15.77
N THR A 40 -4.18 -0.56 -16.77
CA THR A 40 -4.27 -1.87 -17.41
C THR A 40 -3.62 -1.82 -18.79
N SER A 41 -2.94 -2.90 -19.14
CA SER A 41 -2.46 -3.14 -20.51
C SER A 41 -3.60 -3.61 -21.41
N ASN A 42 -3.36 -3.64 -22.73
CA ASN A 42 -4.32 -4.11 -23.72
C ASN A 42 -4.81 -5.55 -23.49
N ASN A 43 -4.03 -6.37 -22.77
CA ASN A 43 -4.38 -7.76 -22.46
C ASN A 43 -5.07 -7.91 -21.09
N GLY A 44 -5.47 -6.81 -20.44
CA GLY A 44 -6.12 -6.81 -19.13
C GLY A 44 -5.19 -6.99 -17.93
N LEU A 45 -3.88 -7.15 -18.15
CA LEU A 45 -2.89 -7.24 -17.06
C LEU A 45 -2.65 -5.88 -16.42
N LEU A 46 -2.36 -5.88 -15.11
CA LEU A 46 -2.12 -4.69 -14.30
C LEU A 46 -0.66 -4.23 -14.44
N VAL A 47 -0.44 -2.93 -14.60
CA VAL A 47 0.90 -2.34 -14.70
C VAL A 47 1.50 -2.15 -13.30
N CYS A 48 2.64 -2.80 -13.05
CA CYS A 48 3.44 -2.60 -11.84
C CYS A 48 3.98 -1.17 -11.79
N PHE A 49 3.78 -0.49 -10.66
CA PHE A 49 4.24 0.87 -10.45
C PHE A 49 5.77 1.00 -10.63
N LEU A 50 6.51 0.09 -10.01
CA LEU A 50 7.97 0.16 -9.95
C LEU A 50 8.64 -0.12 -11.30
N THR A 51 8.23 -1.22 -11.95
CA THR A 51 8.92 -1.72 -13.14
C THR A 51 8.27 -1.27 -14.46
N GLY A 52 7.05 -0.74 -14.41
CA GLY A 52 6.25 -0.40 -15.59
C GLY A 52 5.80 -1.61 -16.42
N ARG A 53 6.13 -2.84 -16.00
CA ARG A 53 5.74 -4.08 -16.68
C ARG A 53 4.36 -4.53 -16.24
N SER A 54 3.68 -5.28 -17.09
CA SER A 54 2.34 -5.81 -16.80
C SER A 54 2.41 -7.20 -16.17
N TYR A 55 1.57 -7.43 -15.16
CA TYR A 55 1.49 -8.67 -14.39
C TYR A 55 0.04 -9.06 -14.12
N ASP A 56 -0.18 -10.33 -13.80
CA ASP A 56 -1.45 -10.80 -13.24
C ASP A 56 -1.66 -10.23 -11.83
N GLU A 57 -2.92 -10.07 -11.42
CA GLU A 57 -3.27 -9.55 -10.09
C GLU A 57 -2.59 -10.36 -8.97
N SER A 58 -2.48 -11.69 -9.11
CA SER A 58 -1.87 -12.56 -8.10
C SER A 58 -0.38 -12.33 -7.89
N ASP A 59 0.30 -11.73 -8.86
CA ASP A 59 1.74 -11.46 -8.83
C ASP A 59 2.05 -10.05 -8.30
N LEU A 60 1.02 -9.26 -7.98
CA LEU A 60 1.15 -7.91 -7.43
C LEU A 60 0.78 -7.87 -5.94
N HIS A 61 1.66 -7.26 -5.17
CA HIS A 61 1.50 -6.94 -3.77
C HIS A 61 1.35 -5.42 -3.59
N VAL A 62 0.66 -5.01 -2.51
CA VAL A 62 0.74 -3.62 -2.06
C VAL A 62 2.07 -3.43 -1.36
N ALA A 63 2.86 -2.49 -1.86
CA ALA A 63 4.12 -2.07 -1.29
C ALA A 63 3.99 -0.66 -0.73
N HIS A 64 4.67 -0.43 0.39
CA HIS A 64 4.68 0.85 1.08
C HIS A 64 6.06 1.51 0.89
N LEU A 65 6.09 2.77 0.46
CA LEU A 65 7.34 3.54 0.37
C LEU A 65 7.90 3.81 1.77
N PHE A 66 7.05 4.31 2.66
CA PHE A 66 7.29 4.46 4.09
C PHE A 66 6.61 3.34 4.87
N GLN A 67 7.25 2.84 5.92
CA GLN A 67 6.88 1.60 6.59
C GLN A 67 5.39 1.50 6.95
N ARG A 68 4.77 0.34 6.68
CA ARG A 68 3.36 0.02 7.02
C ARG A 68 2.99 0.22 8.51
N GLY A 69 3.98 0.27 9.40
CA GLY A 69 3.80 0.54 10.83
C GLY A 69 3.41 1.99 11.13
N LEU A 70 3.76 2.93 10.24
CA LEU A 70 3.48 4.36 10.37
C LEU A 70 2.01 4.60 10.01
N MET A 71 1.17 4.82 11.02
CA MET A 71 -0.29 4.87 10.85
C MET A 71 -0.77 6.09 10.08
N SER A 72 0.00 7.18 10.05
CA SER A 72 -0.28 8.38 9.27
C SER A 72 -0.34 8.09 7.78
N VAL A 73 0.63 7.33 7.27
CA VAL A 73 0.81 7.06 5.83
C VAL A 73 0.40 5.64 5.42
N ARG A 74 0.05 4.75 6.34
CA ARG A 74 -0.26 3.32 6.05
C ARG A 74 -1.30 3.09 4.95
N TYR A 75 -2.30 3.97 4.88
CA TYR A 75 -3.42 3.88 3.95
C TYR A 75 -3.45 5.03 2.94
N ASN A 76 -2.41 5.87 2.94
CA ASN A 76 -2.25 6.93 1.95
C ASN A 76 -1.97 6.31 0.57
N GLU A 77 -2.74 6.71 -0.44
CA GLU A 77 -2.66 6.15 -1.79
C GLU A 77 -1.35 6.47 -2.52
N TYR A 78 -0.66 7.55 -2.16
CA TYR A 78 0.68 7.84 -2.68
C TYR A 78 1.73 6.94 -2.03
N ASN A 79 1.59 6.65 -0.73
CA ASN A 79 2.49 5.72 -0.05
C ASN A 79 2.35 4.27 -0.54
N CYS A 80 1.18 3.89 -1.05
CA CYS A 80 0.82 2.51 -1.34
C CYS A 80 0.65 2.27 -2.85
N ASN A 81 1.51 1.45 -3.44
CA ASN A 81 1.40 1.10 -4.87
C ASN A 81 1.44 -0.41 -5.09
N LEU A 82 0.87 -0.86 -6.22
CA LEU A 82 1.00 -2.25 -6.65
C LEU A 82 2.36 -2.50 -7.27
N ILE A 83 3.14 -3.36 -6.62
CA ILE A 83 4.48 -3.76 -7.06
C ILE A 83 4.53 -5.28 -7.21
N ASN A 84 5.35 -5.77 -8.13
CA ASN A 84 5.52 -7.20 -8.27
C ASN A 84 6.03 -7.83 -6.97
N LYS A 85 5.47 -8.98 -6.64
CA LYS A 85 5.76 -9.71 -5.40
C LYS A 85 7.25 -9.91 -5.19
N TRP A 86 7.98 -10.22 -6.26
CA TRP A 86 9.41 -10.48 -6.17
C TRP A 86 10.21 -9.28 -5.67
N SER A 87 9.99 -8.08 -6.23
CA SER A 87 10.72 -6.89 -5.77
C SER A 87 10.36 -6.57 -4.31
N ASN A 88 9.08 -6.64 -3.96
CA ASN A 88 8.63 -6.37 -2.61
C ASN A 88 9.08 -7.41 -1.56
N THR A 89 9.55 -8.60 -1.95
CA THR A 89 9.99 -9.62 -0.98
C THR A 89 11.48 -9.88 -0.99
N PHE A 90 12.12 -9.86 -2.16
CA PHE A 90 13.54 -10.21 -2.32
C PHE A 90 14.42 -8.98 -2.42
N ASP A 91 14.06 -7.99 -3.25
CA ASP A 91 14.88 -6.78 -3.40
C ASP A 91 14.91 -5.95 -2.10
N ASP A 92 13.88 -6.10 -1.25
CA ASP A 92 13.83 -5.49 0.09
C ASP A 92 14.82 -6.12 1.09
N GLN A 93 15.55 -7.17 0.69
CA GLN A 93 16.61 -7.79 1.49
C GLN A 93 18.01 -7.52 0.92
N ILE A 94 18.10 -6.83 -0.22
CA ILE A 94 19.36 -6.56 -0.90
C ILE A 94 19.88 -5.19 -0.45
N TYR A 95 21.00 -5.20 0.27
CA TYR A 95 21.71 -3.99 0.68
C TYR A 95 22.99 -3.81 -0.12
N ASN A 96 23.24 -2.58 -0.57
CA ASN A 96 24.51 -2.19 -1.16
C ASN A 96 24.74 -0.70 -0.87
N GLU A 97 25.63 -0.40 0.09
CA GLU A 97 25.84 0.98 0.53
C GLU A 97 26.46 1.87 -0.55
N GLU A 98 27.29 1.30 -1.44
CA GLU A 98 27.94 2.03 -2.53
C GLU A 98 26.92 2.48 -3.60
N LEU A 99 25.87 1.68 -3.84
CA LEU A 99 24.87 1.96 -4.86
C LEU A 99 23.63 2.68 -4.32
N TYR A 100 23.16 2.31 -3.11
CA TYR A 100 21.86 2.75 -2.59
C TYR A 100 21.97 3.64 -1.37
N GLY A 101 23.15 3.72 -0.76
CA GLY A 101 23.38 4.41 0.51
C GLY A 101 23.19 3.51 1.73
N LYS A 102 23.67 4.01 2.87
CA LYS A 102 23.71 3.27 4.14
C LYS A 102 22.30 2.94 4.64
N GLY A 103 22.06 1.67 4.92
CA GLY A 103 20.78 1.20 5.49
C GLY A 103 19.61 1.22 4.51
N VAL A 104 19.85 1.45 3.21
CA VAL A 104 18.81 1.49 2.18
C VAL A 104 18.82 0.17 1.40
N THR A 105 17.65 -0.45 1.29
CA THR A 105 17.48 -1.65 0.46
C THR A 105 17.33 -1.25 -1.00
N LYS A 106 17.64 -2.17 -1.92
CA LYS A 106 17.39 -1.96 -3.35
C LYS A 106 15.94 -1.54 -3.61
N HIS A 107 14.98 -2.21 -2.95
CA HIS A 107 13.56 -1.89 -3.11
C HIS A 107 13.25 -0.43 -2.73
N ILE A 108 13.67 0.03 -1.55
CA ILE A 108 13.43 1.41 -1.10
C ILE A 108 14.08 2.42 -2.04
N PHE A 109 15.31 2.16 -2.49
CA PHE A 109 16.01 3.05 -3.42
C PHE A 109 15.27 3.16 -4.76
N GLU A 110 14.93 2.03 -5.39
CA GLU A 110 14.22 2.02 -6.67
C GLU A 110 12.83 2.64 -6.55
N TYR A 111 12.11 2.35 -5.47
CA TYR A 111 10.77 2.89 -5.21
C TYR A 111 10.83 4.41 -5.00
N THR A 112 11.76 4.92 -4.18
CA THR A 112 11.93 6.36 -3.96
C THR A 112 12.20 7.09 -5.28
N ASN A 113 13.14 6.58 -6.09
CA ASN A 113 13.45 7.18 -7.38
C ASN A 113 12.25 7.15 -8.34
N LYS A 114 11.51 6.03 -8.38
CA LYS A 114 10.32 5.91 -9.21
C LYS A 114 9.20 6.86 -8.75
N PHE A 115 9.00 7.00 -7.45
CA PHE A 115 8.03 7.91 -6.85
C PHE A 115 8.35 9.36 -7.23
N ILE A 116 9.57 9.81 -6.99
CA ILE A 116 10.02 11.17 -7.33
C ILE A 116 9.89 11.42 -8.84
N SER A 117 10.19 10.42 -9.67
CA SER A 117 10.03 10.53 -11.13
C SER A 117 8.58 10.68 -11.58
N GLU A 118 7.60 10.09 -10.89
CA GLU A 118 6.18 10.14 -11.30
C GLU A 118 5.44 11.32 -10.66
N PHE A 119 5.75 11.65 -9.40
CA PHE A 119 5.01 12.63 -8.59
C PHE A 119 5.81 13.88 -8.22
N GLY A 120 7.13 13.87 -8.39
CA GLY A 120 8.02 14.98 -8.03
C GLY A 120 8.62 14.85 -6.63
N LEU A 121 9.64 15.68 -6.38
CA LEU A 121 10.34 15.71 -5.08
C LEU A 121 9.48 16.34 -3.98
N ASP A 122 8.71 17.37 -4.31
CA ASP A 122 7.85 18.06 -3.33
C ASP A 122 6.81 17.11 -2.72
N ALA A 123 6.19 16.26 -3.54
CA ALA A 123 5.26 15.23 -3.09
C ALA A 123 5.94 14.16 -2.20
N TYR A 124 7.23 13.89 -2.43
CA TYR A 124 7.98 12.95 -1.59
C TYR A 124 8.25 13.56 -0.21
N GLU A 125 8.69 14.81 -0.15
CA GLU A 125 8.97 15.48 1.12
C GLU A 125 7.68 15.71 1.92
N GLU A 126 6.56 16.06 1.27
CA GLU A 126 5.25 16.14 1.94
C GLU A 126 4.85 14.79 2.56
N LEU A 127 4.96 13.70 1.80
CA LEU A 127 4.63 12.37 2.31
C LEU A 127 5.58 11.91 3.42
N LYS A 128 6.83 12.36 3.39
CA LYS A 128 7.83 12.09 4.43
C LYS A 128 7.50 12.85 5.71
N ASP A 129 7.15 14.12 5.61
CA ASP A 129 6.69 14.94 6.73
C ASP A 129 5.45 14.30 7.38
N ASP A 130 4.46 13.88 6.58
CA ASP A 130 3.30 13.12 7.06
C ASP A 130 3.69 11.81 7.76
N SER A 131 4.77 11.16 7.34
CA SER A 131 5.21 9.88 7.89
C SER A 131 5.76 10.00 9.32
N ASP A 132 6.22 11.20 9.70
CA ASP A 132 6.74 11.51 11.04
C ASP A 132 5.60 11.76 12.06
N ASP A 133 4.36 11.95 11.59
CA ASP A 133 3.21 12.16 12.46
C ASP A 133 2.74 10.88 13.18
N ILE A 134 2.47 11.01 14.48
CA ILE A 134 1.91 9.94 15.30
C ILE A 134 0.40 10.05 15.30
N ILE A 135 -0.25 9.25 14.45
CA ILE A 135 -1.72 9.18 14.37
C ILE A 135 -2.27 7.92 15.05
N TYR A 136 -3.28 8.11 15.89
CA TYR A 136 -4.11 7.03 16.44
C TYR A 136 -5.44 7.01 15.70
N ARG A 137 -5.85 5.82 15.25
CA ARG A 137 -7.16 5.58 14.65
C ARG A 137 -8.00 4.73 15.58
N ASP A 138 -9.20 5.20 15.88
CA ASP A 138 -10.21 4.43 16.60
C ASP A 138 -10.97 3.51 15.65
N LYS A 139 -12.09 2.93 16.10
CA LYS A 139 -12.88 2.03 15.25
C LYS A 139 -13.57 2.75 14.11
N ASP A 140 -14.13 3.92 14.38
CA ASP A 140 -14.96 4.66 13.43
C ASP A 140 -14.05 5.11 12.27
N ASP A 141 -12.83 5.56 12.57
CA ASP A 141 -11.80 5.87 11.57
C ASP A 141 -11.51 4.71 10.60
N TYR A 142 -11.48 3.46 11.08
CA TYR A 142 -11.27 2.30 10.18
C TYR A 142 -12.52 1.94 9.41
N VAL A 143 -13.70 2.07 10.01
CA VAL A 143 -14.96 1.78 9.33
C VAL A 143 -15.11 2.76 8.17
N ASP A 144 -14.97 4.05 8.42
CA ASP A 144 -15.06 5.10 7.40
C ASP A 144 -14.07 4.85 6.25
N LEU A 145 -12.81 4.53 6.59
CA LEU A 145 -11.79 4.20 5.59
C LEU A 145 -12.16 2.96 4.75
N ILE A 146 -12.72 1.91 5.35
CA ILE A 146 -13.15 0.71 4.63
C ILE A 146 -14.32 1.04 3.70
N LEU A 147 -15.29 1.84 4.17
CA LEU A 147 -16.44 2.27 3.38
C LEU A 147 -16.03 3.16 2.22
N GLU A 148 -15.06 4.06 2.43
CA GLU A 148 -14.46 4.89 1.38
C GLU A 148 -13.86 4.03 0.26
N PHE A 149 -13.01 3.05 0.61
CA PHE A 149 -12.42 2.15 -0.38
C PHE A 149 -13.48 1.32 -1.11
N ARG A 150 -14.50 0.81 -0.40
CA ARG A 150 -15.61 0.07 -1.01
C ARG A 150 -16.40 0.94 -1.99
N GLY A 151 -16.74 2.17 -1.61
CA GLY A 151 -17.51 3.10 -2.43
C GLY A 151 -16.79 3.55 -3.71
N CYS A 152 -15.46 3.48 -3.72
CA CYS A 152 -14.65 3.84 -4.89
C CYS A 152 -14.52 2.74 -5.95
N ILE A 153 -14.92 1.49 -5.63
CA ILE A 153 -14.85 0.35 -6.54
C ILE A 153 -16.22 0.24 -7.24
N LYS A 154 -16.26 0.51 -8.54
CA LYS A 154 -17.46 0.41 -9.39
C LYS A 154 -17.65 -0.99 -9.96
#